data_AF-A0A6J0X7P5-F1
#
_entry.id   AF-A0A6J0X7P5-F1
#
_cell.length_a   1.000
_cell.length_b   1.000
_cell.length_c   1.000
_cell.angle_alpha   90.00
_cell.angle_beta   90.00
_cell.angle_gamma   90.00
#
_symmetry.space_group_name_H-M   'P 1'
#
loop_
_entity.id
_entity.type
_entity.pdbx_description
1 polymer ?
#
loop_
_entity_poly.entity_id
_entity_poly.type
_entity_poly.pdbx_seq_one_letter_code
_entity_poly.pdbx_strand_id
1 'polypeptide(L)'
;MEITAAEGSGPGWKVACTLAVVLLCLHSLLPHTKVTGTTDGPPVSAVSSCGKTAVTGRITGGKNTVDKRWPWQAGLLYQGTFICGASLISDYWVISAAHCFQMSHKPSDYKILLGYYQLEKPTSYSQLAAVYRLFIHADYNKRYFQESDITLLQLYHPAKFSDSIRTVCLPEANIQSLDLIFCWITGWGMVTEQEFLPTPKTLQEAEVGFLDNSFCESILKPPETSNQSIAIKDGMLCAADSLTGKSVCRGDSGGPLVCNLNDTWYLMGLSSFSTPCEKPIGPSIFTKVSYYNQWISEKQKSSPNPDPSTAPAEEKPPALFNFNSLGNVHKPRSFLVLAASQTFLLLLIFL
;
A
#
# COMPACT_ATOMS: atom_id res chain seq x y z
N MET A 1 -25.37 -70.54 -5.42
CA MET A 1 -25.30 -71.46 -4.28
C MET A 1 -24.86 -70.59 -3.11
N GLU A 2 -25.74 -70.45 -2.11
CA GLU A 2 -25.59 -69.75 -0.80
C GLU A 2 -25.26 -68.25 -0.86
N ILE A 3 -26.14 -67.28 -0.60
CA ILE A 3 -27.04 -66.98 0.54
C ILE A 3 -26.35 -66.99 1.91
N THR A 4 -26.03 -65.79 2.41
CA THR A 4 -26.35 -65.41 3.80
C THR A 4 -26.92 -63.98 3.83
N ALA A 5 -28.15 -63.88 4.32
CA ALA A 5 -28.85 -62.66 4.65
C ALA A 5 -28.60 -62.32 6.13
N ALA A 6 -28.62 -61.03 6.47
CA ALA A 6 -28.88 -60.56 7.82
C ALA A 6 -29.94 -59.46 7.73
N GLU A 7 -31.16 -59.81 8.12
CA GLU A 7 -32.24 -58.88 8.42
C GLU A 7 -32.04 -58.29 9.82
N GLY A 8 -32.31 -56.99 9.94
CA GLY A 8 -32.41 -56.27 11.21
C GLY A 8 -33.40 -55.13 11.07
N SER A 9 -34.66 -55.42 11.35
CA SER A 9 -35.80 -54.49 11.37
C SER A 9 -35.83 -53.60 12.63
N GLY A 10 -36.13 -52.31 12.49
CA GLY A 10 -36.48 -51.44 13.63
C GLY A 10 -36.81 -49.98 13.27
N PRO A 11 -37.99 -49.43 13.64
CA PRO A 11 -38.50 -48.14 13.16
C PRO A 11 -37.99 -46.96 14.03
N GLY A 12 -36.79 -46.47 13.77
CA GLY A 12 -36.16 -45.43 14.61
C GLY A 12 -36.01 -44.02 14.01
N TRP A 13 -36.18 -43.86 12.70
CA TRP A 13 -35.70 -42.63 12.03
C TRP A 13 -36.72 -41.49 11.91
N LYS A 14 -38.01 -41.74 12.19
CA LYS A 14 -39.07 -40.70 12.12
C LYS A 14 -39.43 -40.05 13.47
N VAL A 15 -38.85 -40.50 14.59
CA VAL A 15 -39.09 -39.92 15.93
C VAL A 15 -37.94 -39.02 16.42
N ALA A 16 -36.74 -39.16 15.83
CA ALA A 16 -35.59 -38.31 16.18
C ALA A 16 -35.66 -36.89 15.57
N CYS A 17 -36.47 -36.68 14.52
CA CYS A 17 -36.57 -35.38 13.84
C CYS A 17 -37.58 -34.41 14.49
N THR A 18 -38.46 -34.88 15.38
CA THR A 18 -39.50 -34.04 16.02
C THR A 18 -39.13 -33.56 17.44
N LEU A 19 -38.12 -34.16 18.09
CA LEU A 19 -37.65 -33.72 19.43
C LEU A 19 -36.59 -32.61 19.40
N ALA A 20 -35.84 -32.45 18.30
CA ALA A 20 -34.83 -31.40 18.17
C ALA A 20 -35.43 -29.99 17.91
N VAL A 21 -36.63 -29.92 17.31
CA VAL A 21 -37.28 -28.63 16.99
C VAL A 21 -37.98 -28.01 18.21
N VAL A 22 -38.38 -28.82 19.21
CA VAL A 22 -39.03 -28.33 20.44
C VAL A 22 -38.01 -27.76 21.45
N LEU A 23 -36.77 -28.28 21.48
CA LEU A 23 -35.71 -27.77 22.37
C LEU A 23 -35.10 -26.43 21.91
N LEU A 24 -35.21 -26.08 20.63
CA LEU A 24 -34.76 -24.79 20.08
C LEU A 24 -35.78 -23.65 20.25
N CYS A 25 -37.03 -23.94 20.63
CA CYS A 25 -38.07 -22.92 20.88
C CYS A 25 -38.29 -22.59 22.37
N LEU A 26 -37.55 -23.21 23.29
CA LEU A 26 -37.69 -22.98 24.75
C LEU A 26 -36.53 -22.18 25.39
N HIS A 27 -35.50 -21.79 24.62
CA HIS A 27 -34.44 -20.89 25.10
C HIS A 27 -34.71 -19.39 24.83
N SER A 28 -35.81 -19.06 24.17
CA SER A 28 -36.21 -17.68 23.83
C SER A 28 -37.12 -17.00 24.86
N LEU A 29 -37.25 -17.56 26.07
CA LEU A 29 -38.12 -17.02 27.15
C LEU A 29 -37.42 -16.95 28.52
N LEU A 30 -36.17 -16.46 28.56
CA LEU A 30 -35.54 -16.01 29.81
C LEU A 30 -35.37 -14.48 29.79
N PRO A 31 -35.92 -13.74 30.77
CA PRO A 31 -35.72 -12.30 30.86
C PRO A 31 -34.26 -12.02 31.22
N HIS A 32 -33.53 -11.37 30.32
CA HIS A 32 -32.22 -10.81 30.64
C HIS A 32 -32.39 -9.69 31.67
N THR A 33 -31.87 -9.92 32.87
CA THR A 33 -31.71 -8.91 33.92
C THR A 33 -30.75 -7.83 33.43
N LYS A 34 -31.23 -6.59 33.34
CA LYS A 34 -30.42 -5.40 33.06
C LYS A 34 -29.55 -5.12 34.28
N VAL A 35 -28.27 -5.49 34.22
CA VAL A 35 -27.27 -5.04 35.20
C VAL A 35 -26.80 -3.65 34.77
N THR A 36 -27.31 -2.62 35.44
CA THR A 36 -26.77 -1.27 35.38
C THR A 36 -25.50 -1.21 36.22
N GLY A 37 -24.36 -1.44 35.58
CA GLY A 37 -23.05 -1.16 36.15
C GLY A 37 -22.63 0.26 35.76
N THR A 38 -22.75 1.21 36.69
CA THR A 38 -22.04 2.48 36.64
C THR A 38 -20.58 2.25 36.98
N THR A 39 -19.69 2.38 36.00
CA THR A 39 -18.25 2.53 36.25
C THR A 39 -17.80 3.84 35.62
N ASP A 40 -17.71 4.87 36.44
CA ASP A 40 -16.88 6.04 36.18
C ASP A 40 -15.42 5.58 36.14
N GLY A 41 -14.98 5.18 34.95
CA GLY A 41 -13.57 5.09 34.59
C GLY A 41 -13.14 6.39 33.92
N PRO A 42 -11.89 6.84 34.08
CA PRO A 42 -11.36 7.95 33.30
C PRO A 42 -11.54 7.64 31.80
N PRO A 43 -11.78 8.65 30.94
CA PRO A 43 -12.09 8.41 29.54
C PRO A 43 -10.95 7.59 28.93
N VAL A 44 -11.24 6.34 28.58
CA VAL A 44 -10.39 5.50 27.76
C VAL A 44 -10.13 6.30 26.50
N SER A 45 -8.89 6.79 26.31
CA SER A 45 -8.51 7.48 25.09
C SER A 45 -8.92 6.59 23.94
N ALA A 46 -9.81 7.08 23.06
CA ALA A 46 -10.26 6.33 21.91
C ALA A 46 -9.03 5.80 21.19
N VAL A 47 -8.79 4.48 21.26
CA VAL A 47 -7.82 3.83 20.39
C VAL A 47 -8.31 4.13 18.99
N SER A 48 -7.66 5.07 18.31
CA SER A 48 -8.03 5.46 16.95
C SER A 48 -7.89 4.22 16.09
N SER A 49 -9.00 3.59 15.71
CA SER A 49 -8.98 2.39 14.88
C SER A 49 -8.32 2.73 13.54
N CYS A 50 -7.18 2.10 13.25
CA CYS A 50 -6.51 2.23 11.95
C CYS A 50 -7.35 1.61 10.83
N GLY A 51 -6.99 1.89 9.58
CA GLY A 51 -7.55 1.24 8.40
C GLY A 51 -9.04 1.50 8.19
N LYS A 52 -9.58 2.59 8.73
CA LYS A 52 -10.98 2.99 8.56
C LYS A 52 -11.09 4.23 7.66
N THR A 53 -12.11 4.24 6.82
CA THR A 53 -12.42 5.33 5.90
C THR A 53 -13.88 5.75 6.06
N ALA A 54 -14.16 7.04 5.89
CA ALA A 54 -15.51 7.59 5.97
C ALA A 54 -16.36 7.28 4.72
N VAL A 55 -15.72 6.82 3.63
CA VAL A 55 -16.39 6.52 2.36
C VAL A 55 -16.57 5.01 2.22
N THR A 56 -17.83 4.56 2.22
CA THR A 56 -18.21 3.15 1.97
C THR A 56 -18.82 2.99 0.56
N GLY A 57 -18.67 1.81 -0.04
CA GLY A 57 -19.25 1.49 -1.35
C GLY A 57 -18.38 0.59 -2.21
N ARG A 58 -18.96 0.05 -3.30
CA ARG A 58 -18.21 -0.71 -4.31
C ARG A 58 -17.30 0.23 -5.09
N ILE A 59 -16.06 -0.18 -5.28
CA ILE A 59 -15.09 0.52 -6.09
C ILE A 59 -14.98 -0.25 -7.42
N THR A 60 -15.06 0.44 -8.55
CA THR A 60 -15.07 -0.21 -9.87
C THR A 60 -14.18 0.55 -10.84
N GLY A 61 -13.11 -0.10 -11.31
CA GLY A 61 -12.27 0.36 -12.43
C GLY A 61 -11.54 1.68 -12.19
N GLY A 62 -10.24 1.62 -11.92
CA GLY A 62 -9.41 2.76 -11.50
C GLY A 62 -9.57 4.06 -12.32
N LYS A 63 -9.78 5.18 -11.64
CA LYS A 63 -10.05 6.55 -12.12
C LYS A 63 -9.71 7.53 -10.97
N ASN A 64 -10.02 8.83 -11.14
CA ASN A 64 -10.09 9.79 -10.03
C ASN A 64 -10.79 9.15 -8.82
N THR A 65 -10.17 9.22 -7.65
CA THR A 65 -10.80 8.77 -6.41
C THR A 65 -11.90 9.75 -5.96
N VAL A 66 -12.57 9.41 -4.86
CA VAL A 66 -13.48 10.31 -4.14
C VAL A 66 -12.76 10.85 -2.92
N ASP A 67 -13.00 12.12 -2.59
CA ASP A 67 -12.44 12.75 -1.39
C ASP A 67 -12.68 11.89 -0.14
N LYS A 68 -11.70 11.87 0.77
CA LYS A 68 -11.68 11.10 2.04
C LYS A 68 -11.65 9.57 1.92
N ARG A 69 -11.62 8.99 0.72
CA ARG A 69 -11.59 7.53 0.57
C ARG A 69 -10.30 6.89 1.10
N TRP A 70 -9.17 7.54 0.88
CA TRP A 70 -7.83 7.04 1.24
C TRP A 70 -7.16 7.96 2.26
N PRO A 71 -7.68 8.07 3.50
CA PRO A 71 -7.25 9.09 4.46
C PRO A 71 -5.83 8.89 5.02
N TRP A 72 -5.21 7.74 4.74
CA TRP A 72 -3.80 7.46 5.05
C TRP A 72 -2.83 7.82 3.92
N GLN A 73 -3.32 8.11 2.71
CA GLN A 73 -2.47 8.53 1.61
C GLN A 73 -1.75 9.83 2.00
N ALA A 74 -0.43 9.80 1.88
CA ALA A 74 0.43 10.94 2.12
C ALA A 74 1.27 11.24 0.87
N GLY A 75 1.69 12.50 0.73
CA GLY A 75 2.63 12.95 -0.30
C GLY A 75 3.97 13.33 0.33
N LEU A 76 5.07 12.97 -0.31
CA LEU A 76 6.42 13.34 0.10
C LEU A 76 6.92 14.51 -0.74
N LEU A 77 7.29 15.60 -0.07
CA LEU A 77 7.99 16.72 -0.67
C LEU A 77 9.47 16.67 -0.34
N TYR A 78 10.32 16.93 -1.32
CA TYR A 78 11.73 17.27 -1.15
C TYR A 78 11.95 18.71 -1.59
N GLN A 79 12.39 19.56 -0.66
CA GLN A 79 12.61 21.00 -0.88
C GLN A 79 11.42 21.68 -1.60
N GLY A 80 10.20 21.35 -1.17
CA GLY A 80 8.95 21.90 -1.72
C GLY A 80 8.45 21.25 -3.02
N THR A 81 9.21 20.32 -3.60
CA THR A 81 8.81 19.59 -4.82
C THR A 81 8.24 18.23 -4.46
N PHE A 82 7.11 17.86 -5.05
CA PHE A 82 6.55 16.51 -4.88
C PHE A 82 7.40 15.46 -5.58
N ILE A 83 7.75 14.40 -4.87
CA ILE A 83 8.65 13.37 -5.39
C ILE A 83 8.10 11.95 -5.24
N CYS A 84 7.30 11.66 -4.22
CA CYS A 84 6.83 10.30 -3.93
C CYS A 84 5.51 10.32 -3.17
N GLY A 85 4.84 9.18 -3.15
CA GLY A 85 3.81 8.86 -2.17
C GLY A 85 4.39 8.39 -0.83
N ALA A 86 3.53 8.31 0.17
CA ALA A 86 3.81 7.77 1.49
C ALA A 86 2.48 7.33 2.15
N SER A 87 2.55 6.71 3.33
CA SER A 87 1.38 6.30 4.11
C SER A 87 1.50 6.68 5.58
N LEU A 88 0.43 7.21 6.17
CA LEU A 88 0.35 7.48 7.61
C LEU A 88 0.01 6.19 8.38
N ILE A 89 0.89 5.74 9.28
CA ILE A 89 0.73 4.48 10.03
C ILE A 89 0.49 4.69 11.53
N SER A 90 0.84 5.86 12.06
CA SER A 90 0.43 6.36 13.37
C SER A 90 0.27 7.88 13.32
N ASP A 91 -0.18 8.50 14.40
CA ASP A 91 -0.15 9.96 14.59
C ASP A 91 1.23 10.60 14.33
N TYR A 92 2.32 9.99 14.77
CA TYR A 92 3.69 10.49 14.56
C TYR A 92 4.45 9.82 13.41
N TRP A 93 3.96 8.73 12.84
CA TRP A 93 4.76 7.88 11.96
C TRP A 93 4.19 7.77 10.55
N VAL A 94 5.05 8.03 9.58
CA VAL A 94 4.80 7.89 8.14
C VAL A 94 5.80 6.88 7.57
N ILE A 95 5.38 6.10 6.58
CA ILE A 95 6.19 5.10 5.89
C ILE A 95 6.21 5.38 4.38
N SER A 96 7.36 5.19 3.74
CA SER A 96 7.56 5.37 2.29
C SER A 96 8.70 4.47 1.80
N ALA A 97 9.05 4.55 0.52
CA ALA A 97 10.15 3.80 -0.09
C ALA A 97 11.51 4.49 0.18
N ALA A 98 12.57 3.70 0.33
CA ALA A 98 13.92 4.21 0.59
C ALA A 98 14.52 4.97 -0.59
N HIS A 99 14.20 4.58 -1.82
CA HIS A 99 14.72 5.25 -3.02
C HIS A 99 14.28 6.71 -3.13
N CYS A 100 13.17 7.09 -2.48
CA CYS A 100 12.70 8.48 -2.39
C CYS A 100 13.64 9.40 -1.59
N PHE A 101 14.53 8.84 -0.76
CA PHE A 101 15.43 9.57 0.13
C PHE A 101 16.89 9.55 -0.35
N GLN A 102 17.13 9.25 -1.63
CA GLN A 102 18.49 9.18 -2.17
C GLN A 102 19.17 10.54 -2.29
N MET A 103 18.38 11.62 -2.48
CA MET A 103 18.87 12.98 -2.72
C MET A 103 19.39 13.67 -1.46
N SER A 104 18.82 13.37 -0.29
CA SER A 104 19.28 13.91 0.99
C SER A 104 18.94 12.94 2.13
N HIS A 105 19.80 12.90 3.14
CA HIS A 105 19.51 12.19 4.39
C HIS A 105 19.15 13.16 5.52
N LYS A 106 19.00 14.47 5.24
CA LYS A 106 18.61 15.48 6.23
C LYS A 106 17.08 15.53 6.36
N PRO A 107 16.49 15.26 7.54
CA PRO A 107 15.05 15.32 7.75
C PRO A 107 14.40 16.65 7.33
N SER A 108 15.07 17.78 7.59
CA SER A 108 14.58 19.12 7.28
C SER A 108 14.37 19.40 5.78
N ASP A 109 14.97 18.61 4.90
CA ASP A 109 14.78 18.74 3.45
C ASP A 109 13.44 18.14 3.00
N TYR A 110 12.75 17.41 3.88
CA TYR A 110 11.52 16.68 3.58
C TYR A 110 10.32 17.20 4.36
N LYS A 111 9.15 17.17 3.72
CA LYS A 111 7.86 17.45 4.34
C LYS A 111 6.82 16.45 3.86
N ILE A 112 5.82 16.20 4.71
CA ILE A 112 4.71 15.29 4.40
C ILE A 112 3.42 16.07 4.20
N LEU A 113 2.76 15.82 3.08
CA LEU A 113 1.40 16.26 2.81
C LEU A 113 0.41 15.21 3.34
N LEU A 114 -0.52 15.65 4.20
CA LEU A 114 -1.60 14.81 4.73
C LEU A 114 -2.96 15.44 4.40
N GLY A 115 -3.98 14.61 4.14
CA GLY A 115 -5.35 15.09 3.91
C GLY A 115 -5.53 15.84 2.60
N TYR A 116 -4.73 15.52 1.60
CA TYR A 116 -4.88 16.02 0.24
C TYR A 116 -5.73 15.05 -0.58
N TYR A 117 -6.67 15.58 -1.34
CA TYR A 117 -7.38 14.88 -2.42
C TYR A 117 -6.95 15.42 -3.79
N GLN A 118 -6.74 16.74 -3.88
CA GLN A 118 -6.24 17.45 -5.05
C GLN A 118 -5.00 18.25 -4.67
N LEU A 119 -3.86 18.02 -5.31
CA LEU A 119 -2.60 18.68 -4.91
C LEU A 119 -2.61 20.20 -5.18
N GLU A 120 -3.40 20.66 -6.15
CA GLU A 120 -3.54 22.09 -6.46
C GLU A 120 -4.61 22.79 -5.59
N LYS A 121 -5.39 22.04 -4.81
CA LYS A 121 -6.53 22.57 -4.04
C LYS A 121 -6.53 22.00 -2.60
N PRO A 122 -5.61 22.46 -1.73
CA PRO A 122 -5.64 22.08 -0.32
C PRO A 122 -6.95 22.52 0.35
N THR A 123 -7.40 21.74 1.33
CA THR A 123 -8.63 21.99 2.09
C THR A 123 -8.31 22.45 3.51
N SER A 124 -9.34 22.74 4.31
CA SER A 124 -9.19 23.02 5.74
C SER A 124 -8.63 21.85 6.56
N TYR A 125 -8.68 20.62 6.03
CA TYR A 125 -8.15 19.43 6.68
C TYR A 125 -6.69 19.12 6.28
N SER A 126 -6.21 19.72 5.20
CA SER A 126 -4.87 19.47 4.68
C SER A 126 -3.80 19.93 5.68
N GLN A 127 -2.72 19.17 5.81
CA GLN A 127 -1.59 19.47 6.71
C GLN A 127 -0.26 19.33 5.95
N LEU A 128 0.67 20.23 6.26
CA LEU A 128 2.08 20.12 5.86
C LEU A 128 2.90 19.80 7.12
N ALA A 129 3.24 18.52 7.29
CA ALA A 129 3.95 18.05 8.48
C ALA A 129 5.46 18.08 8.27
N ALA A 130 6.18 18.66 9.23
CA ALA A 130 7.64 18.65 9.28
C ALA A 130 8.17 17.29 9.77
N VAL A 131 9.26 16.83 9.15
CA VAL A 131 9.92 15.57 9.50
C VAL A 131 10.99 15.82 10.56
N TYR A 132 10.89 15.13 11.69
CA TYR A 132 11.86 15.17 12.79
C TYR A 132 13.05 14.25 12.53
N ARG A 133 12.77 12.99 12.18
CA ARG A 133 13.79 11.96 11.90
C ARG A 133 13.33 11.09 10.75
N LEU A 134 14.29 10.57 9.98
CA LEU A 134 14.06 9.56 8.96
C LEU A 134 14.98 8.36 9.20
N PHE A 135 14.46 7.17 8.97
CA PHE A 135 15.14 5.89 9.13
C PHE A 135 15.06 5.12 7.81
N ILE A 136 16.12 5.20 7.02
CA ILE A 136 16.29 4.38 5.83
C ILE A 136 16.76 2.99 6.29
N HIS A 137 16.18 1.92 5.75
CA HIS A 137 16.62 0.57 6.09
C HIS A 137 18.11 0.37 5.76
N ALA A 138 18.88 -0.21 6.67
CA ALA A 138 20.34 -0.30 6.52
C ALA A 138 20.77 -1.16 5.33
N ASP A 139 19.99 -2.21 5.03
CA ASP A 139 20.24 -3.11 3.90
C ASP A 139 19.82 -2.55 2.54
N TYR A 140 19.20 -1.36 2.51
CA TYR A 140 18.82 -0.72 1.26
C TYR A 140 20.07 -0.35 0.45
N ASN A 141 20.18 -0.89 -0.77
CA ASN A 141 21.33 -0.68 -1.62
C ASN A 141 21.00 0.16 -2.86
N LYS A 142 21.59 1.36 -2.95
CA LYS A 142 21.43 2.27 -4.11
C LYS A 142 22.04 1.74 -5.43
N ARG A 143 22.69 0.57 -5.45
CA ARG A 143 23.15 -0.10 -6.68
C ARG A 143 22.25 -1.27 -7.08
N TYR A 144 21.57 -1.86 -6.09
CA TYR A 144 20.69 -3.01 -6.24
C TYR A 144 19.37 -2.67 -5.54
N PHE A 145 18.55 -1.85 -6.20
CA PHE A 145 17.32 -1.25 -5.65
C PHE A 145 16.19 -2.24 -5.33
N GLN A 146 16.48 -3.53 -5.38
CA GLN A 146 15.48 -4.59 -5.32
C GLN A 146 15.08 -4.87 -3.86
N GLU A 147 16.01 -4.80 -2.90
CA GLU A 147 15.74 -5.19 -1.52
C GLU A 147 15.67 -4.02 -0.54
N SER A 148 14.85 -4.19 0.50
CA SER A 148 14.78 -3.28 1.65
C SER A 148 14.46 -1.83 1.30
N ASP A 149 13.62 -1.64 0.28
CA ASP A 149 13.17 -0.34 -0.18
C ASP A 149 12.07 0.24 0.72
N ILE A 150 12.44 0.57 1.95
CA ILE A 150 11.55 1.07 3.01
C ILE A 150 12.23 2.16 3.84
N THR A 151 11.47 3.18 4.20
CA THR A 151 11.87 4.26 5.10
C THR A 151 10.74 4.63 6.03
N LEU A 152 11.08 4.83 7.31
CA LEU A 152 10.19 5.42 8.30
C LEU A 152 10.53 6.88 8.55
N LEU A 153 9.52 7.71 8.68
CA LEU A 153 9.63 9.11 9.05
C LEU A 153 8.86 9.34 10.35
N GLN A 154 9.51 10.00 11.30
CA GLN A 154 8.86 10.50 12.51
C GLN A 154 8.57 11.99 12.32
N LEU A 155 7.33 12.40 12.56
CA LEU A 155 6.87 13.79 12.46
C LEU A 155 7.24 14.58 13.74
N TYR A 156 7.40 15.90 13.61
CA TYR A 156 7.58 16.80 14.78
C TYR A 156 6.32 16.90 15.65
N HIS A 157 5.15 16.87 15.04
CA HIS A 157 3.86 16.97 15.70
C HIS A 157 2.97 15.79 15.30
N PRO A 158 2.08 15.33 16.18
CA PRO A 158 1.13 14.30 15.82
C PRO A 158 0.19 14.85 14.74
N ALA A 159 -0.09 14.04 13.72
CA ALA A 159 -1.05 14.34 12.68
C ALA A 159 -2.44 14.59 13.31
N LYS A 160 -3.06 15.72 12.97
CA LYS A 160 -4.40 16.07 13.48
C LYS A 160 -5.44 15.25 12.70
N PHE A 161 -5.96 14.18 13.28
CA PHE A 161 -6.88 13.28 12.60
C PHE A 161 -8.20 13.96 12.21
N SER A 162 -8.75 13.54 11.07
CA SER A 162 -10.02 13.99 10.53
C SER A 162 -10.59 12.90 9.62
N ASP A 163 -11.68 13.15 8.91
CA ASP A 163 -12.17 12.19 7.90
C ASP A 163 -11.23 12.10 6.69
N SER A 164 -10.39 13.11 6.46
CA SER A 164 -9.37 13.12 5.39
C SER A 164 -8.01 12.61 5.87
N ILE A 165 -7.81 12.43 7.19
CA ILE A 165 -6.51 12.06 7.79
C ILE A 165 -6.73 10.98 8.84
N ARG A 166 -6.37 9.74 8.51
CA ARG A 166 -6.43 8.56 9.39
C ARG A 166 -5.23 7.68 9.09
N THR A 167 -4.95 6.74 9.99
CA THR A 167 -3.86 5.79 9.83
C THR A 167 -4.33 4.57 9.06
N VAL A 168 -3.44 3.93 8.31
CA VAL A 168 -3.63 2.57 7.77
C VAL A 168 -3.14 1.54 8.77
N CYS A 169 -3.75 0.35 8.81
CA CYS A 169 -3.24 -0.72 9.66
C CYS A 169 -2.02 -1.39 9.03
N LEU A 170 -1.08 -1.84 9.87
CA LEU A 170 -0.01 -2.72 9.44
C LEU A 170 -0.50 -4.18 9.49
N PRO A 171 -0.22 -4.99 8.45
CA PRO A 171 -0.63 -6.39 8.40
C PRO A 171 0.19 -7.24 9.38
N GLU A 172 -0.39 -8.32 9.89
CA GLU A 172 0.39 -9.34 10.62
C GLU A 172 1.29 -10.13 9.66
N ALA A 173 2.35 -10.77 10.18
CA ALA A 173 3.34 -11.49 9.37
C ALA A 173 2.78 -12.73 8.63
N ASN A 174 1.59 -13.21 9.02
CA ASN A 174 1.03 -14.51 8.65
C ASN A 174 -0.23 -14.44 7.77
N ILE A 175 -0.54 -13.29 7.14
CA ILE A 175 -1.65 -13.21 6.18
C ILE A 175 -1.29 -14.03 4.93
N GLN A 176 -1.64 -15.32 4.95
CA GLN A 176 -1.19 -16.35 4.00
C GLN A 176 -2.19 -16.65 2.86
N SER A 177 -3.40 -16.09 2.88
CA SER A 177 -4.42 -16.37 1.86
C SER A 177 -4.82 -15.09 1.15
N LEU A 178 -4.38 -14.95 -0.11
CA LEU A 178 -4.46 -13.75 -0.94
C LEU A 178 -5.50 -13.87 -2.07
N ASP A 179 -6.11 -15.04 -2.26
CA ASP A 179 -6.79 -15.39 -3.52
C ASP A 179 -8.13 -14.67 -3.75
N LEU A 180 -8.60 -13.84 -2.82
CA LEU A 180 -9.86 -13.11 -2.93
C LEU A 180 -9.81 -11.68 -2.35
N ILE A 181 -8.61 -11.15 -2.11
CA ILE A 181 -8.49 -9.84 -1.46
C ILE A 181 -8.44 -8.73 -2.51
N PHE A 182 -9.44 -7.83 -2.47
CA PHE A 182 -9.44 -6.61 -3.27
C PHE A 182 -8.40 -5.63 -2.73
N CYS A 183 -7.34 -5.43 -3.52
CA CYS A 183 -6.26 -4.51 -3.20
C CYS A 183 -6.27 -3.29 -4.12
N TRP A 184 -5.76 -2.18 -3.59
CA TRP A 184 -5.82 -0.88 -4.21
C TRP A 184 -4.48 -0.20 -4.11
N ILE A 185 -4.02 0.34 -5.24
CA ILE A 185 -2.92 1.29 -5.29
C ILE A 185 -3.49 2.69 -5.46
N THR A 186 -2.86 3.67 -4.81
CA THR A 186 -3.26 5.07 -4.90
C THR A 186 -2.06 5.99 -5.02
N GLY A 187 -2.23 7.10 -5.75
CA GLY A 187 -1.15 8.06 -5.92
C GLY A 187 -1.46 9.22 -6.86
N TRP A 188 -0.51 10.16 -6.92
CA TRP A 188 -0.55 11.35 -7.78
C TRP A 188 0.54 11.31 -8.86
N GLY A 189 1.10 10.14 -9.12
CA GLY A 189 2.08 9.94 -10.18
C GLY A 189 1.53 10.27 -11.56
N MET A 190 2.41 10.13 -12.54
CA MET A 190 2.05 10.27 -13.95
C MET A 190 0.98 9.23 -14.35
N VAL A 191 0.13 9.57 -15.32
CA VAL A 191 -0.91 8.67 -15.83
C VAL A 191 -0.30 7.63 -16.77
N THR A 192 0.70 8.04 -17.53
CA THR A 192 1.53 7.20 -18.41
C THR A 192 2.97 7.70 -18.36
N GLU A 193 3.91 7.00 -19.01
CA GLU A 193 5.31 7.45 -19.13
C GLU A 193 5.48 8.85 -19.74
N GLN A 194 4.49 9.33 -20.50
CA GLN A 194 4.53 10.60 -21.22
C GLN A 194 3.48 11.61 -20.75
N GLU A 195 2.54 11.21 -19.89
CA GLU A 195 1.40 12.04 -19.48
C GLU A 195 1.41 12.33 -17.98
N PHE A 196 1.52 13.62 -17.63
CA PHE A 196 1.33 14.08 -16.26
C PHE A 196 -0.14 14.01 -15.86
N LEU A 197 -0.39 13.79 -14.56
CA LEU A 197 -1.74 13.88 -13.99
C LEU A 197 -2.40 15.22 -14.36
N PRO A 198 -3.64 15.27 -14.85
CA PRO A 198 -4.29 16.52 -15.22
C PRO A 198 -4.62 17.38 -13.99
N THR A 199 -4.66 18.70 -14.17
CA THR A 199 -5.19 19.65 -13.18
C THR A 199 -6.62 19.25 -12.77
N PRO A 200 -6.98 19.28 -11.47
CA PRO A 200 -6.23 19.84 -10.33
C PRO A 200 -5.38 18.82 -9.56
N LYS A 201 -4.83 17.81 -10.25
CA LYS A 201 -4.01 16.72 -9.67
C LYS A 201 -4.80 15.92 -8.64
N THR A 202 -5.95 15.41 -9.08
CA THR A 202 -6.83 14.56 -8.26
C THR A 202 -6.16 13.21 -7.99
N LEU A 203 -6.21 12.72 -6.75
CA LEU A 203 -5.69 11.41 -6.36
C LEU A 203 -6.30 10.31 -7.23
N GLN A 204 -5.47 9.42 -7.77
CA GLN A 204 -5.91 8.26 -8.55
C GLN A 204 -5.98 7.01 -7.68
N GLU A 205 -6.83 6.07 -8.07
CA GLU A 205 -6.91 4.74 -7.49
C GLU A 205 -6.97 3.68 -8.59
N ALA A 206 -6.38 2.51 -8.35
CA ALA A 206 -6.53 1.36 -9.23
C ALA A 206 -6.61 0.05 -8.43
N GLU A 207 -7.47 -0.84 -8.90
CA GLU A 207 -7.62 -2.19 -8.35
C GLU A 207 -6.53 -3.10 -8.91
N VAL A 208 -5.89 -3.87 -8.05
CA VAL A 208 -4.84 -4.82 -8.44
C VAL A 208 -4.99 -6.12 -7.65
N GLY A 209 -4.54 -7.21 -8.25
CA GLY A 209 -4.42 -8.51 -7.60
C GLY A 209 -2.95 -8.88 -7.38
N PHE A 210 -2.67 -9.67 -6.35
CA PHE A 210 -1.35 -10.26 -6.18
C PHE A 210 -1.05 -11.24 -7.31
N LEU A 211 0.21 -11.28 -7.71
CA LEU A 211 0.73 -12.30 -8.61
C LEU A 211 1.70 -13.20 -7.85
N ASP A 212 1.68 -14.48 -8.20
CA ASP A 212 2.72 -15.41 -7.75
C ASP A 212 4.10 -14.89 -8.15
N ASN A 213 5.08 -15.03 -7.25
CA ASN A 213 6.42 -14.50 -7.46
C ASN A 213 7.08 -15.11 -8.70
N SER A 214 6.94 -16.43 -8.92
CA SER A 214 7.55 -17.10 -10.09
C SER A 214 6.90 -16.66 -11.40
N PHE A 215 5.59 -16.43 -11.40
CA PHE A 215 4.88 -15.88 -12.55
C PHE A 215 5.31 -14.43 -12.80
N CYS A 216 5.40 -13.61 -11.76
CA CYS A 216 5.84 -12.23 -11.86
C CYS A 216 7.27 -12.11 -12.40
N GLU A 217 8.20 -12.92 -11.89
CA GLU A 217 9.56 -13.03 -12.41
C GLU A 217 9.58 -13.37 -13.89
N SER A 218 8.70 -14.29 -14.35
CA SER A 218 8.63 -14.68 -15.75
C SER A 218 8.25 -13.51 -16.68
N ILE A 219 7.42 -12.58 -16.21
CA ILE A 219 7.01 -11.38 -16.95
C ILE A 219 8.12 -10.31 -16.91
N LEU A 220 8.83 -10.21 -15.81
CA LEU A 220 9.89 -9.21 -15.58
C LEU A 220 11.22 -9.53 -16.26
N LYS A 221 11.36 -10.69 -16.93
CA LYS A 221 12.59 -11.08 -17.63
C LYS A 221 12.91 -10.06 -18.73
N PRO A 222 14.07 -9.39 -18.66
CA PRO A 222 14.50 -8.50 -19.72
C PRO A 222 14.84 -9.29 -21.00
N PRO A 223 15.03 -8.62 -22.16
CA PRO A 223 15.37 -9.29 -23.42
C PRO A 223 16.57 -10.22 -23.26
N GLU A 224 16.62 -11.32 -24.04
CA GLU A 224 17.64 -12.38 -23.96
C GLU A 224 19.10 -11.90 -24.01
N THR A 225 19.33 -10.67 -24.43
CA THR A 225 20.65 -10.00 -24.50
C THR A 225 21.14 -9.45 -23.16
N SER A 226 20.39 -9.60 -22.07
CA SER A 226 20.75 -9.07 -20.76
C SER A 226 20.93 -10.17 -19.72
N ASN A 227 22.13 -10.24 -19.12
CA ASN A 227 22.48 -11.19 -18.05
C ASN A 227 21.88 -10.81 -16.68
N GLN A 228 20.79 -10.05 -16.63
CA GLN A 228 20.16 -9.60 -15.39
C GLN A 228 18.79 -10.26 -15.22
N SER A 229 18.69 -11.27 -14.37
CA SER A 229 17.40 -11.73 -13.87
C SER A 229 16.95 -10.83 -12.72
N ILE A 230 15.67 -10.44 -12.73
CA ILE A 230 15.02 -9.84 -11.56
C ILE A 230 14.45 -11.00 -10.76
N ALA A 231 14.99 -11.22 -9.57
CA ALA A 231 14.44 -12.19 -8.62
C ALA A 231 13.58 -11.44 -7.60
N ILE A 232 12.34 -11.89 -7.41
CA ILE A 232 11.42 -11.36 -6.41
C ILE A 232 11.70 -12.08 -5.09
N LYS A 233 12.23 -11.32 -4.13
CA LYS A 233 12.67 -11.83 -2.82
C LYS A 233 11.52 -11.82 -1.82
N ASP A 234 11.72 -12.46 -0.67
CA ASP A 234 10.70 -12.59 0.39
C ASP A 234 10.21 -11.24 0.96
N GLY A 235 11.07 -10.22 0.93
CA GLY A 235 10.75 -8.85 1.31
C GLY A 235 10.00 -8.05 0.23
N MET A 236 9.64 -8.67 -0.90
CA MET A 236 8.90 -8.07 -2.00
C MET A 236 7.56 -8.77 -2.22
N LEU A 237 6.66 -8.07 -2.89
CA LEU A 237 5.43 -8.61 -3.42
C LEU A 237 5.20 -8.07 -4.83
N CYS A 238 4.45 -8.83 -5.62
CA CYS A 238 4.09 -8.46 -6.97
C CYS A 238 2.57 -8.29 -7.08
N ALA A 239 2.13 -7.22 -7.72
CA ALA A 239 0.72 -7.01 -8.01
C ALA A 239 0.52 -6.41 -9.41
N ALA A 240 -0.61 -6.74 -10.03
CA ALA A 240 -1.00 -6.23 -11.33
C ALA A 240 -2.51 -6.11 -11.46
N ASP A 241 -2.95 -5.16 -12.28
CA ASP A 241 -4.30 -5.13 -12.80
C ASP A 241 -4.39 -6.05 -14.03
N SER A 242 -4.95 -7.25 -13.83
CA SER A 242 -5.08 -8.25 -14.90
C SER A 242 -6.19 -7.92 -15.92
N LEU A 243 -7.01 -6.89 -15.67
CA LEU A 243 -8.18 -6.55 -16.49
C LEU A 243 -7.95 -5.32 -17.37
N THR A 244 -7.54 -4.21 -16.76
CA THR A 244 -7.37 -2.92 -17.48
C THR A 244 -5.91 -2.51 -17.65
N GLY A 245 -4.99 -3.26 -17.04
CA GLY A 245 -3.55 -3.01 -17.13
C GLY A 245 -3.16 -1.68 -16.49
N LYS A 246 -3.67 -1.33 -15.30
CA LYS A 246 -3.16 -0.20 -14.51
C LYS A 246 -1.97 -0.61 -13.66
N SER A 247 -1.01 0.30 -13.50
CA SER A 247 0.20 0.11 -12.69
C SER A 247 0.55 1.39 -11.94
N VAL A 248 1.52 1.28 -11.03
CA VAL A 248 2.21 2.45 -10.50
C VAL A 248 3.04 3.11 -11.61
N CYS A 249 3.26 4.42 -11.50
CA CYS A 249 4.03 5.20 -12.44
C CYS A 249 4.89 6.25 -11.72
N ARG A 250 5.66 7.06 -12.47
CA ARG A 250 6.57 8.07 -11.90
C ARG A 250 5.86 9.00 -10.92
N GLY A 251 6.28 9.00 -9.67
CA GLY A 251 5.68 9.77 -8.57
C GLY A 251 4.79 8.97 -7.62
N ASP A 252 4.40 7.74 -7.97
CA ASP A 252 3.65 6.84 -7.08
C ASP A 252 4.54 6.05 -6.12
N SER A 253 5.86 6.06 -6.36
CA SER A 253 6.89 5.49 -5.48
C SER A 253 6.63 5.78 -4.01
N GLY A 254 6.77 4.77 -3.14
CA GLY A 254 6.48 4.86 -1.71
C GLY A 254 4.99 4.94 -1.35
N GLY A 255 4.10 5.08 -2.33
CA GLY A 255 2.66 5.05 -2.15
C GLY A 255 2.14 3.68 -1.73
N PRO A 256 0.93 3.63 -1.13
CA PRO A 256 0.36 2.42 -0.56
C PRO A 256 -0.13 1.43 -1.63
N LEU A 257 0.10 0.14 -1.35
CA LEU A 257 -0.78 -0.95 -1.75
C LEU A 257 -1.58 -1.38 -0.52
N VAL A 258 -2.89 -1.13 -0.53
CA VAL A 258 -3.77 -1.45 0.60
C VAL A 258 -4.83 -2.45 0.22
N CYS A 259 -5.17 -3.32 1.17
CA CYS A 259 -6.13 -4.37 0.95
C CYS A 259 -7.17 -4.37 2.08
N ASN A 260 -8.44 -4.57 1.72
CA ASN A 260 -9.52 -4.57 2.69
C ASN A 260 -9.76 -6.00 3.22
N LEU A 261 -9.62 -6.16 4.54
CA LEU A 261 -9.91 -7.39 5.27
C LEU A 261 -10.92 -7.08 6.37
N ASN A 262 -12.13 -7.62 6.27
CA ASN A 262 -13.19 -7.45 7.27
C ASN A 262 -13.39 -5.96 7.66
N ASP A 263 -13.65 -5.12 6.66
CA ASP A 263 -13.87 -3.67 6.78
C ASP A 263 -12.67 -2.89 7.35
N THR A 264 -11.46 -3.45 7.25
CA THR A 264 -10.24 -2.83 7.74
C THR A 264 -9.17 -2.86 6.66
N TRP A 265 -8.61 -1.69 6.36
CA TRP A 265 -7.59 -1.53 5.34
C TRP A 265 -6.19 -1.73 5.92
N TYR A 266 -5.45 -2.66 5.32
CA TYR A 266 -4.09 -3.01 5.70
C TYR A 266 -3.10 -2.61 4.61
N LEU A 267 -1.98 -2.01 5.01
CA LEU A 267 -0.89 -1.64 4.14
C LEU A 267 -0.04 -2.87 3.82
N MET A 268 -0.36 -3.54 2.72
CA MET A 268 0.37 -4.75 2.31
C MET A 268 1.71 -4.41 1.67
N GLY A 269 1.77 -3.32 0.92
CA GLY A 269 2.95 -2.96 0.14
C GLY A 269 3.25 -1.47 0.05
N LEU A 270 4.50 -1.15 -0.27
CA LEU A 270 4.96 0.19 -0.67
C LEU A 270 5.44 0.14 -2.11
N SER A 271 4.92 1.01 -2.98
CA SER A 271 5.33 1.09 -4.38
C SER A 271 6.85 1.26 -4.49
N SER A 272 7.54 0.33 -5.16
CA SER A 272 9.01 0.33 -5.23
C SER A 272 9.50 0.53 -6.66
N PHE A 273 9.26 -0.44 -7.52
CA PHE A 273 9.65 -0.38 -8.93
C PHE A 273 8.63 -1.07 -9.82
N SER A 274 8.64 -0.75 -11.10
CA SER A 274 7.73 -1.37 -12.05
C SER A 274 8.38 -1.48 -13.42
N THR A 275 7.74 -2.27 -14.28
CA THR A 275 7.88 -2.07 -15.73
C THR A 275 7.41 -0.66 -16.11
N PRO A 276 7.81 -0.12 -17.27
CA PRO A 276 7.28 1.15 -17.73
C PRO A 276 5.75 1.18 -17.66
N CYS A 277 5.18 2.29 -17.18
CA CYS A 277 3.73 2.53 -17.15
C CYS A 277 3.23 2.88 -18.57
N GLU A 278 3.54 2.01 -19.53
CA GLU A 278 3.20 2.11 -20.95
C GLU A 278 2.70 0.74 -21.43
N LYS A 279 1.82 0.72 -22.43
CA LYS A 279 1.21 -0.52 -22.90
C LYS A 279 2.22 -1.41 -23.65
N PRO A 280 2.20 -2.74 -23.45
CA PRO A 280 1.39 -3.47 -22.47
C PRO A 280 1.92 -3.26 -21.05
N ILE A 281 1.02 -2.88 -20.14
CA ILE A 281 1.40 -2.56 -18.76
C ILE A 281 1.68 -3.86 -18.00
N GLY A 282 2.89 -4.00 -17.49
CA GLY A 282 3.34 -5.15 -16.72
C GLY A 282 3.09 -5.00 -15.22
N PRO A 283 3.50 -6.01 -14.43
CA PRO A 283 3.33 -5.96 -12.99
C PRO A 283 4.15 -4.85 -12.33
N SER A 284 3.69 -4.47 -11.15
CA SER A 284 4.37 -3.56 -10.24
C SER A 284 4.92 -4.33 -9.04
N ILE A 285 6.13 -3.98 -8.60
CA ILE A 285 6.78 -4.55 -7.44
C ILE A 285 6.70 -3.59 -6.28
N PHE A 286 6.38 -4.15 -5.12
CA PHE A 286 6.23 -3.40 -3.88
C PHE A 286 7.10 -4.03 -2.80
N THR A 287 7.56 -3.21 -1.86
CA THR A 287 8.13 -3.69 -0.61
C THR A 287 7.05 -4.33 0.24
N LYS A 288 7.21 -5.59 0.66
CA LYS A 288 6.24 -6.32 1.49
C LYS A 288 6.31 -5.84 2.94
N VAL A 289 5.35 -5.04 3.36
CA VAL A 289 5.41 -4.36 4.67
C VAL A 289 5.46 -5.34 5.84
N SER A 290 4.71 -6.45 5.77
CA SER A 290 4.69 -7.45 6.84
C SER A 290 6.05 -8.07 7.13
N TYR A 291 6.92 -8.16 6.12
CA TYR A 291 8.30 -8.64 6.26
C TYR A 291 9.14 -7.71 7.15
N TYR A 292 8.84 -6.40 7.15
CA TYR A 292 9.59 -5.38 7.88
C TYR A 292 8.94 -4.96 9.21
N ASN A 293 7.87 -5.62 9.66
CA ASN A 293 7.15 -5.27 10.89
C ASN A 293 8.04 -5.21 12.14
N GLN A 294 8.97 -6.17 12.27
CA GLN A 294 9.91 -6.17 13.39
C GLN A 294 10.75 -4.89 13.38
N TRP A 295 11.37 -4.56 12.24
CA TRP A 295 12.14 -3.34 12.07
C TRP A 295 11.29 -2.09 12.33
N ILE A 296 10.04 -2.04 11.85
CA ILE A 296 9.12 -0.92 12.08
C ILE A 296 8.88 -0.73 13.59
N SER A 297 8.48 -1.80 14.28
CA SER A 297 8.23 -1.78 15.72
C SER A 297 9.47 -1.39 16.51
N GLU A 298 10.65 -1.91 16.15
CA GLU A 298 11.92 -1.56 16.81
C GLU A 298 12.23 -0.07 16.68
N LYS A 299 12.10 0.53 15.49
CA LYS A 299 12.34 1.97 15.29
C LYS A 299 11.34 2.82 16.06
N GLN A 300 10.06 2.44 16.08
CA GLN A 300 9.04 3.16 16.84
C GLN A 300 9.29 3.09 18.35
N LYS A 301 9.58 1.91 18.89
CA LYS A 301 9.82 1.72 20.34
C LYS A 301 11.09 2.40 20.83
N SER A 302 12.14 2.43 20.01
CA SER A 302 13.43 3.04 20.36
C SER A 302 13.48 4.56 20.12
N SER A 303 12.44 5.16 19.54
CA SER A 303 12.41 6.58 19.17
C SER A 303 11.30 7.31 19.93
N PRO A 304 11.61 7.97 21.06
CA PRO A 304 10.61 8.75 21.79
C PRO A 304 10.05 9.90 20.93
N ASN A 305 8.85 10.35 21.26
CA ASN A 305 8.24 11.49 20.58
C ASN A 305 9.07 12.76 20.81
N PRO A 306 9.21 13.63 19.79
CA PRO A 306 9.95 14.88 19.91
C PRO A 306 9.30 15.83 20.91
N ASP A 307 10.12 16.68 21.54
CA ASP A 307 9.63 17.84 22.29
C ASP A 307 9.01 18.86 21.31
N PRO A 308 7.71 19.18 21.42
CA PRO A 308 7.04 20.14 20.56
C PRO A 308 7.70 21.53 20.53
N SER A 309 8.43 21.92 21.58
CA SER A 309 9.12 23.21 21.63
C SER A 309 10.30 23.32 20.64
N THR A 310 10.79 22.18 20.16
CA THR A 310 11.90 22.10 19.20
C THR A 310 11.43 22.11 17.75
N ALA A 311 10.11 22.11 17.53
CA ALA A 311 9.56 22.05 16.19
C ALA A 311 9.77 23.35 15.42
N PRO A 312 10.00 23.27 14.09
CA PRO A 312 9.91 24.45 13.24
C PRO A 312 8.49 25.01 13.26
N ALA A 313 8.33 26.28 12.90
CA ALA A 313 7.01 26.91 12.80
C ALA A 313 6.08 26.10 11.88
N GLU A 314 4.83 25.90 12.30
CA GLU A 314 3.82 25.26 11.44
C GLU A 314 3.61 26.10 10.17
N GLU A 315 3.70 25.44 9.02
CA GLU A 315 3.55 26.07 7.72
C GLU A 315 2.17 25.78 7.14
N LYS A 316 1.66 26.74 6.36
CA LYS A 316 0.38 26.57 5.67
C LYS A 316 0.50 25.47 4.60
N PRO A 317 -0.48 24.56 4.48
CA PRO A 317 -0.52 23.57 3.40
C PRO A 317 -0.49 24.27 2.02
N PRO A 318 0.49 23.95 1.15
CA PRO A 318 0.64 24.60 -0.15
C PRO A 318 -0.31 24.00 -1.18
N ALA A 319 -0.67 24.81 -2.18
CA ALA A 319 -1.18 24.33 -3.47
C ALA A 319 0.01 24.09 -4.41
N LEU A 320 0.05 22.92 -5.06
CA LEU A 320 1.18 22.50 -5.90
C LEU A 320 0.90 22.70 -7.40
N PHE A 321 1.15 23.91 -7.90
CA PHE A 321 0.94 24.25 -9.32
C PHE A 321 2.07 23.77 -10.25
N ASN A 322 3.32 23.75 -9.76
CA ASN A 322 4.48 23.29 -10.52
C ASN A 322 4.76 21.82 -10.21
N PHE A 323 3.86 20.94 -10.66
CA PHE A 323 4.03 19.50 -10.51
C PHE A 323 4.94 18.95 -11.61
N ASN A 324 6.25 19.13 -11.44
CA ASN A 324 7.24 18.32 -12.14
C ASN A 324 7.57 17.16 -11.21
N SER A 325 6.91 16.02 -11.38
CA SER A 325 7.27 14.81 -10.64
C SER A 325 8.72 14.46 -10.97
N LEU A 326 9.65 14.81 -10.08
CA LEU A 326 11.04 14.34 -10.11
C LEU A 326 11.16 12.93 -9.49
N GLY A 327 10.02 12.34 -9.12
CA GLY A 327 9.92 10.98 -8.60
C GLY A 327 10.42 9.97 -9.61
N ASN A 328 11.46 9.24 -9.26
CA ASN A 328 11.92 8.10 -10.04
C ASN A 328 11.21 6.85 -9.54
N VAL A 329 10.39 6.22 -10.38
CA VAL A 329 10.17 4.78 -10.26
C VAL A 329 11.41 4.13 -10.85
N HIS A 330 12.12 3.30 -10.07
CA HIS A 330 13.27 2.61 -10.61
C HIS A 330 12.82 1.70 -11.76
N LYS A 331 13.48 1.84 -12.91
CA LYS A 331 13.33 0.91 -14.03
C LYS A 331 14.50 -0.05 -14.00
N PRO A 332 14.29 -1.36 -14.19
CA PRO A 332 15.40 -2.26 -14.46
C PRO A 332 16.13 -1.77 -15.71
N ARG A 333 17.46 -1.61 -15.63
CA ARG A 333 18.28 -1.16 -16.76
C ARG A 333 18.25 -2.21 -17.86
N SER A 334 17.48 -1.97 -18.92
CA SER A 334 17.75 -2.60 -20.21
C SER A 334 18.92 -1.87 -20.85
N PHE A 335 20.09 -2.51 -20.90
CA PHE A 335 21.13 -2.07 -21.82
C PHE A 335 20.59 -2.33 -23.23
N LEU A 336 20.00 -1.30 -23.85
CA LEU A 336 19.85 -1.25 -25.30
C LEU A 336 21.27 -1.25 -25.88
N VAL A 337 21.77 -2.44 -26.21
CA VAL A 337 22.84 -2.53 -27.20
C VAL A 337 22.22 -2.03 -28.49
N LEU A 338 22.52 -0.78 -28.84
CA LEU A 338 22.36 -0.31 -30.21
C LEU A 338 23.25 -1.19 -31.08
N ALA A 339 22.71 -2.31 -31.56
CA ALA A 339 23.29 -3.00 -32.69
C ALA A 339 23.13 -2.05 -33.88
N ALA A 340 24.17 -1.25 -34.12
CA ALA A 340 24.28 -0.45 -35.33
C ALA A 340 24.08 -1.41 -36.52
N SER A 341 23.01 -1.22 -37.29
CA SER A 341 22.62 -2.10 -38.40
C SER A 341 23.54 -1.97 -39.63
N GLN A 342 24.84 -1.68 -39.42
CA GLN A 342 25.82 -1.52 -40.48
C GLN A 342 26.73 -2.75 -40.66
N THR A 343 26.63 -3.78 -39.81
CA THR A 343 27.44 -5.00 -39.97
C THR A 343 26.75 -6.10 -40.77
N PHE A 344 25.47 -5.98 -41.12
CA PHE A 344 24.77 -7.00 -41.93
C PHE A 344 24.83 -6.78 -43.44
N LEU A 345 25.44 -5.68 -43.92
CA LEU A 345 25.58 -5.41 -45.37
C LEU A 345 26.94 -5.77 -45.97
N LEU A 346 27.91 -6.22 -45.16
CA LEU A 346 29.27 -6.56 -45.64
C LEU A 346 29.54 -8.07 -45.78
N LEU A 347 28.56 -8.92 -45.46
CA LEU A 347 28.65 -10.39 -45.62
C LEU A 347 27.97 -10.93 -46.88
N LEU A 348 27.51 -10.05 -47.78
CA LEU A 348 26.96 -10.41 -49.11
C LEU A 348 27.89 -10.02 -50.28
N ILE A 349 29.15 -9.64 -50.02
CA ILE A 349 30.14 -9.30 -51.06
C ILE A 349 31.27 -10.35 -51.15
N PHE A 350 31.27 -11.37 -50.30
CA PHE A 350 32.19 -12.51 -50.42
C PHE A 350 31.43 -13.84 -50.30
N LEU A 351 30.68 -14.18 -51.34
CA LEU A 351 30.28 -15.54 -51.71
C LEU A 351 30.12 -15.62 -53.23
#